data_AF-A0A383BID2-F1
#
_entry.id   AF-A0A383BID2-F1
#
_cell.length_a   1.000
_cell.length_b   1.000
_cell.length_c   1.000
_cell.angle_alpha   90.00
_cell.angle_beta   90.00
_cell.angle_gamma   90.00
#
_symmetry.space_group_name_H-M   'P 1'
#
loop_
_entity.id
_entity.type
_entity.pdbx_description
1 polymer ?
#
loop_
_entity_poly.entity_id
_entity_poly.type
_entity_poly.pdbx_seq_one_letter_code
_entity_poly.pdbx_strand_id
1 'polypeptide(L)'
;MATPNIVSVATINGFVVNGAVTTSNQDVVDVAADYVYKINTIIIANIDGTNAATVTVSISTDNGSNYHAIASTVSVPADASIVLID
;
A
#
# COMPACT_ATOMS: atom_id res chain seq x y z
N MET A 1 -34.70 15.64 -7.33
CA MET A 1 -34.04 14.47 -7.95
C MET A 1 -33.45 13.67 -6.81
N ALA A 2 -33.83 12.39 -6.63
CA ALA A 2 -33.28 11.59 -5.54
C ALA A 2 -31.79 11.34 -5.81
N THR A 3 -30.94 11.65 -4.84
CA THR A 3 -29.51 11.32 -4.90
C THR A 3 -29.36 9.79 -4.86
N PRO A 4 -28.74 9.16 -5.88
CA PRO A 4 -28.53 7.72 -5.87
C PRO A 4 -27.54 7.31 -4.76
N ASN A 5 -27.73 6.11 -4.20
CA ASN A 5 -26.73 5.51 -3.32
C ASN A 5 -25.46 5.19 -4.11
N ILE A 6 -24.30 5.62 -3.60
CA ILE A 6 -22.98 5.37 -4.22
C ILE A 6 -22.58 3.89 -4.07
N VAL A 7 -23.01 3.22 -3.00
CA VAL A 7 -22.79 1.79 -2.77
C VAL A 7 -23.86 1.24 -1.81
N SER A 8 -24.30 0.00 -2.02
CA SER A 8 -25.20 -0.73 -1.13
C SER A 8 -24.58 -2.09 -0.80
N VAL A 9 -23.92 -2.18 0.36
CA VAL A 9 -23.23 -3.39 0.82
C VAL A 9 -23.75 -3.79 2.20
N ALA A 10 -23.78 -5.10 2.46
CA ALA A 10 -24.21 -5.63 3.76
C ALA A 10 -23.22 -5.30 4.88
N THR A 11 -21.91 -5.34 4.58
CA THR A 11 -20.83 -5.03 5.52
C THR A 11 -19.67 -4.32 4.82
N ILE A 12 -18.96 -3.48 5.58
CA ILE A 12 -17.68 -2.89 5.21
C ILE A 12 -16.71 -3.23 6.35
N ASN A 13 -15.70 -4.03 6.05
CA ASN A 13 -14.74 -4.50 7.05
C ASN A 13 -13.45 -3.68 6.95
N GLY A 14 -13.06 -3.05 8.05
CA GLY A 14 -11.75 -2.43 8.20
C GLY A 14 -10.75 -3.41 8.78
N PHE A 15 -9.57 -3.49 8.19
CA PHE A 15 -8.45 -4.28 8.70
C PHE A 15 -7.13 -3.57 8.39
N VAL A 16 -6.08 -4.01 9.08
CA VAL A 16 -4.71 -3.53 8.86
C VAL A 16 -3.89 -4.73 8.41
N VAL A 17 -3.12 -4.55 7.34
CA VAL A 17 -2.10 -5.51 6.91
C VAL A 17 -0.74 -4.95 7.27
N ASN A 18 0.16 -5.80 7.74
CA ASN A 18 1.54 -5.47 8.03
C ASN A 18 2.47 -6.48 7.35
N GLY A 19 3.64 -6.01 6.96
CA GLY A 19 4.65 -6.82 6.28
C GLY A 19 6.00 -6.10 6.29
N ALA A 20 7.07 -6.88 6.27
CA ALA A 20 8.43 -6.37 6.12
C ALA A 20 8.85 -6.49 4.65
N VAL A 21 9.36 -5.40 4.09
CA VAL A 21 10.00 -5.38 2.77
C VAL A 21 11.51 -5.33 3.00
N THR A 22 12.26 -6.19 2.32
CA THR A 22 13.71 -6.24 2.44
C THR A 22 14.34 -5.74 1.13
N THR A 23 15.23 -6.51 0.52
CA THR A 23 15.95 -6.13 -0.71
C THR A 23 15.19 -6.46 -1.99
N SER A 24 14.01 -7.06 -1.89
CA SER A 24 13.14 -7.42 -3.02
C SER A 24 11.72 -6.87 -2.83
N ASN A 25 11.02 -6.68 -3.95
CA ASN A 25 9.59 -6.38 -3.94
C ASN A 25 8.82 -7.47 -3.21
N GLN A 26 7.85 -7.05 -2.40
CA GLN A 26 6.94 -7.94 -1.68
C GLN A 26 5.49 -7.50 -1.91
N ASP A 27 4.61 -8.46 -2.13
CA ASP A 27 3.18 -8.23 -2.22
C ASP A 27 2.59 -8.12 -0.81
N VAL A 28 2.57 -6.90 -0.27
CA VAL A 28 2.07 -6.65 1.10
C VAL A 28 0.56 -6.76 1.17
N VAL A 29 -0.15 -6.32 0.14
CA VAL A 29 -1.60 -6.43 0.02
C VAL A 29 -1.91 -7.12 -1.30
N ASP A 30 -2.55 -8.29 -1.19
CA ASP A 30 -3.11 -9.01 -2.33
C ASP A 30 -4.64 -8.95 -2.29
N VAL A 31 -5.25 -8.64 -3.43
CA VAL A 31 -6.69 -8.47 -3.57
C VAL A 31 -7.20 -9.65 -4.39
N ALA A 32 -7.99 -10.52 -3.74
CA ALA A 32 -8.63 -11.64 -4.43
C ALA A 32 -9.53 -11.13 -5.59
N ALA A 33 -9.59 -11.90 -6.68
CA ALA A 33 -10.13 -11.46 -7.98
C ALA A 33 -11.56 -10.86 -7.96
N ASP A 34 -12.39 -11.25 -7.00
CA ASP A 34 -13.78 -10.79 -6.87
C ASP A 34 -13.95 -9.62 -5.89
N TYR A 35 -12.86 -9.07 -5.36
CA TYR A 35 -12.87 -8.02 -4.34
C TYR A 35 -12.17 -6.75 -4.80
N VAL A 36 -12.52 -5.65 -4.13
CA VAL A 36 -11.84 -4.37 -4.25
C VAL A 36 -11.50 -3.90 -2.85
N TYR A 37 -10.23 -3.59 -2.60
CA TYR A 37 -9.79 -3.00 -1.34
C TYR A 37 -9.56 -1.51 -1.50
N LYS A 38 -10.16 -0.73 -0.59
CA LYS A 38 -9.81 0.67 -0.42
C LYS A 38 -8.64 0.77 0.55
N ILE A 39 -7.50 1.21 0.04
CA ILE A 39 -6.34 1.54 0.89
C ILE A 39 -6.52 2.96 1.42
N ASN A 40 -6.61 3.11 2.74
CA ASN A 40 -6.75 4.44 3.35
C ASN A 40 -5.40 5.08 3.68
N THR A 41 -4.39 4.27 3.99
CA THR A 41 -3.08 4.77 4.42
C THR A 41 -2.02 3.70 4.20
N ILE A 42 -0.85 4.10 3.73
CA ILE A 42 0.35 3.27 3.66
C ILE A 42 1.40 3.93 4.54
N ILE A 43 1.84 3.24 5.59
CA ILE A 43 2.88 3.72 6.51
C ILE A 43 4.10 2.82 6.35
N ILE A 44 5.25 3.41 6.05
CA ILE A 44 6.51 2.69 5.85
C ILE A 44 7.50 3.21 6.88
N ALA A 45 8.00 2.32 7.73
CA ALA A 45 9.00 2.64 8.75
C ALA A 45 10.34 2.02 8.35
N ASN A 46 11.41 2.81 8.48
CA ASN A 46 12.77 2.31 8.34
C ASN A 46 13.29 1.85 9.71
N ILE A 47 13.44 0.53 9.86
CA ILE A 47 13.88 -0.11 11.11
C ILE A 47 15.39 -0.42 11.14
N ASP A 48 16.14 -0.06 10.10
CA ASP A 48 17.59 -0.31 10.02
C ASP A 48 18.38 0.48 11.09
N GLY A 49 17.82 1.60 11.56
CA GLY A 49 18.35 2.42 12.66
C GLY A 49 19.69 3.11 12.40
N THR A 50 20.33 2.84 11.26
CA THR A 50 21.66 3.38 10.93
C THR A 50 21.64 4.11 9.59
N ASN A 51 21.08 3.49 8.56
CA ASN A 51 21.13 4.01 7.20
C ASN A 51 19.74 4.43 6.69
N ALA A 52 19.71 5.43 5.82
CA ALA A 52 18.50 5.75 5.07
C ALA A 52 18.21 4.64 4.06
N ALA A 53 16.95 4.21 3.98
CA ALA A 53 16.48 3.24 3.01
C ALA A 53 15.75 3.96 1.87
N THR A 54 15.70 3.32 0.71
CA THR A 54 14.93 3.81 -0.44
C THR A 54 13.81 2.83 -0.72
N VAL A 55 12.57 3.32 -0.82
CA VAL A 55 11.39 2.51 -1.10
C VAL A 55 10.68 2.98 -2.36
N THR A 56 10.18 2.02 -3.13
CA THR A 56 9.24 2.24 -4.23
C THR A 56 7.98 1.46 -3.89
N VAL A 57 6.84 2.15 -3.94
CA VAL A 57 5.52 1.55 -3.78
C VAL A 57 4.84 1.54 -5.14
N SER A 58 4.40 0.36 -5.55
CA SER A 58 3.75 0.15 -6.83
C SER A 58 2.51 -0.72 -6.69
N ILE A 59 1.64 -0.59 -7.68
CA ILE A 59 0.45 -1.41 -7.85
C ILE A 59 0.68 -2.28 -9.08
N SER A 60 0.41 -3.58 -8.97
CA SER A 60 0.34 -4.49 -10.11
C SER A 60 -1.11 -4.85 -10.40
N THR A 61 -1.48 -4.92 -11.68
CA THR A 61 -2.81 -5.32 -12.14
C THR A 61 -2.81 -6.71 -12.80
N ASP A 62 -1.66 -7.38 -12.81
CA ASP A 62 -1.40 -8.61 -13.54
C ASP A 62 -0.50 -9.57 -12.75
N ASN A 63 -0.78 -9.64 -11.44
CA ASN A 63 -0.19 -10.60 -10.50
C ASN A 63 1.35 -10.57 -10.50
N GLY A 64 1.90 -9.36 -10.50
CA GLY A 64 3.33 -9.11 -10.35
C GLY A 64 4.13 -9.09 -11.66
N SER A 65 3.47 -9.03 -12.83
CA SER A 65 4.18 -9.00 -14.13
C SER A 65 4.50 -7.57 -14.59
N ASN A 66 3.62 -6.61 -14.31
CA ASN A 66 3.79 -5.18 -14.56
C ASN A 66 3.45 -4.38 -13.29
N TYR A 67 4.16 -3.27 -13.10
CA TYR A 67 4.05 -2.43 -11.91
C TYR A 67 3.92 -0.96 -12.29
N HIS A 68 2.96 -0.28 -11.67
CA HIS A 68 2.78 1.17 -11.76
C HIS A 68 3.15 1.81 -10.44
N ALA A 69 4.25 2.57 -10.40
CA ALA A 69 4.71 3.22 -9.19
C ALA A 69 3.79 4.38 -8.81
N ILE A 70 3.33 4.37 -7.56
CA ILE A 70 2.60 5.48 -6.93
C ILE A 70 3.52 6.34 -6.06
N ALA A 71 4.65 5.77 -5.63
CA ALA A 71 5.78 6.47 -5.07
C ALA A 71 7.04 5.74 -5.52
N SER A 72 8.04 6.46 -6.02
CA SER A 72 9.25 5.84 -6.55
C SER A 72 10.48 6.45 -5.94
N THR A 73 11.44 5.59 -5.57
CA THR A 73 12.76 6.00 -5.08
C THR A 73 12.70 6.98 -3.92
N VAL A 74 11.73 6.80 -3.02
CA VAL A 74 11.51 7.70 -1.88
C VAL A 74 12.46 7.31 -0.76
N SER A 75 13.24 8.26 -0.27
CA SER A 75 14.15 8.04 0.85
C SER A 75 13.39 8.11 2.18
N VAL A 76 13.59 7.10 3.03
CA VAL A 76 13.10 7.03 4.40
C VAL A 76 14.32 7.03 5.33
N PRO A 77 14.55 8.11 6.11
CA PRO A 77 15.66 8.19 7.05
C PRO A 77 15.65 7.05 8.07
N ALA A 78 16.81 6.76 8.67
CA ALA A 78 16.91 5.80 9.77
C ALA A 78 15.96 6.20 10.93
N ASP A 79 15.30 5.23 11.54
CA ASP A 79 14.34 5.39 12.64
C ASP A 79 13.14 6.32 12.33
N ALA A 80 12.90 6.62 11.06
CA ALA A 80 11.78 7.45 10.62
C ALA A 80 10.68 6.62 9.97
N SER A 81 9.50 7.23 9.86
CA SER A 81 8.40 6.72 9.04
C SER A 81 7.93 7.76 8.04
N ILE A 82 7.47 7.27 6.90
CA ILE A 82 6.75 8.06 5.90
C ILE A 82 5.31 7.54 5.82
N VAL A 83 4.38 8.48 5.68
CA VAL A 83 2.99 8.18 5.37
C VAL A 83 2.75 8.56 3.93
N LEU A 84 2.45 7.58 3.08
CA LEU A 84 1.94 7.83 1.73
C LEU A 84 0.44 8.05 1.84
N ILE A 85 0.02 9.25 1.45
CA ILE A 85 -1.37 9.68 1.44
C ILE A 85 -1.77 9.86 -0.03
N ASP A 86 -2.94 9.32 -0.38
CA ASP A 86 -3.69 9.61 -1.61
C ASP A 86 -4.64 10.79 -1.35
#